data_AF-A0A812SS25-F1
#
_entry.id   AF-A0A812SS25-F1
#
_cell.length_a   1.000
_cell.length_b   1.000
_cell.length_c   1.000
_cell.angle_alpha   90.00
_cell.angle_beta   90.00
_cell.angle_gamma   90.00
#
_symmetry.space_group_name_H-M   'P 1'
#
loop_
_entity.id
_entity.type
_entity.pdbx_description
1 polymer ?
#
loop_
_entity_poly.entity_id
_entity_poly.type
_entity_poly.pdbx_seq_one_letter_code
_entity_poly.pdbx_strand_id
1 'polypeptide(L)'
;MGDGADQLLERLSSLAPGGSSLEPVLKAFHEDCFQWEVQQFVADRAAFFTVTCADGSHPLVWTQYHDEYKGLFETHLNKVLHSLDIDVVEFTSFCEWLRVNADIFEDDTEGLYPFLQTVTASLDYNAFLAVVFAEVRRQRGETEATHADLDVQVPEGMAPGQPVVVEYLGAHYELTIPVGYEPGMVFRTCVAL
;
A
#
# COMPACT_ATOMS: atom_id res chain seq x y z
N MET A 1 12.69 7.75 -29.80
CA MET A 1 11.87 7.91 -28.58
C MET A 1 12.54 8.76 -27.50
N GLY A 2 13.83 9.12 -27.59
CA GLY A 2 14.50 9.94 -26.55
C GLY A 2 14.11 11.43 -26.51
N ASP A 3 13.87 12.03 -27.68
CA ASP A 3 13.77 13.51 -27.81
C ASP A 3 12.65 14.15 -26.94
N GLY A 4 11.53 13.47 -26.74
CA GLY A 4 10.44 13.98 -25.89
C GLY A 4 10.72 13.88 -24.39
N ALA A 5 11.37 12.81 -23.94
CA ALA A 5 11.70 12.62 -22.53
C ALA A 5 12.80 13.60 -22.08
N ASP A 6 13.78 13.84 -22.95
CA ASP A 6 14.86 14.81 -22.69
C ASP A 6 14.30 16.25 -22.57
N GLN A 7 13.35 16.63 -23.43
CA GLN A 7 12.68 17.94 -23.36
C GLN A 7 11.85 18.10 -22.07
N LEU A 8 11.12 17.06 -21.65
CA LEU A 8 10.37 17.12 -20.38
C LEU A 8 11.32 17.18 -19.18
N LEU A 9 12.43 16.44 -19.20
CA LEU A 9 13.43 16.46 -18.14
C LEU A 9 14.05 17.85 -18.00
N GLU A 10 14.39 18.51 -19.11
CA GLU A 10 14.94 19.87 -19.12
C GLU A 10 13.92 20.87 -18.56
N ARG A 11 12.67 20.75 -18.97
CA ARG A 11 11.55 21.57 -18.47
C ARG A 11 11.35 21.39 -16.96
N LEU A 12 11.28 20.16 -16.48
CA LEU A 12 11.12 19.87 -15.06
C LEU A 12 12.30 20.37 -14.22
N SER A 13 13.53 20.18 -14.72
CA SER A 13 14.75 20.69 -14.08
C SER A 13 14.77 22.21 -14.00
N SER A 14 14.20 22.91 -15.00
CA SER A 14 14.07 24.37 -14.98
C SER A 14 13.11 24.89 -13.89
N LEU A 15 12.14 24.06 -13.47
CA LEU A 15 11.18 24.38 -12.42
C LEU A 15 11.72 24.14 -11.00
N ALA A 16 12.81 23.38 -10.87
CA ALA A 16 13.46 23.04 -9.61
C ALA A 16 14.97 23.37 -9.66
N PRO A 17 15.35 24.67 -9.63
CA PRO A 17 16.74 25.07 -9.75
C PRO A 17 17.56 24.56 -8.55
N GLY A 18 18.35 23.51 -8.79
CA GLY A 18 19.25 22.90 -7.81
C GLY A 18 18.71 21.66 -7.10
N GLY A 19 17.57 21.11 -7.53
CA GLY A 19 17.04 19.85 -7.02
C GLY A 19 16.76 18.82 -8.11
N SER A 20 16.07 17.74 -7.73
CA SER A 20 15.76 16.63 -8.63
C SER A 20 14.78 17.06 -9.72
N SER A 21 14.90 16.51 -10.93
CA SER A 21 13.90 16.73 -11.99
C SER A 21 12.50 16.28 -11.58
N LEU A 22 12.38 15.36 -10.62
CA LEU A 22 11.08 14.94 -10.09
C LEU A 22 10.54 15.85 -8.99
N GLU A 23 11.35 16.77 -8.46
CA GLU A 23 10.97 17.62 -7.33
C GLU A 23 9.65 18.38 -7.55
N PRO A 24 9.34 18.98 -8.72
CA PRO A 24 8.07 19.66 -8.91
C PRO A 24 6.85 18.74 -8.74
N VAL A 25 6.97 17.50 -9.24
CA VAL A 25 5.92 16.49 -9.11
C VAL A 25 5.85 15.98 -7.68
N LEU A 26 7.00 15.61 -7.09
CA LEU A 26 7.08 15.13 -5.72
C LEU A 26 6.53 16.17 -4.74
N LYS A 27 6.88 17.45 -4.88
CA LYS A 27 6.40 18.52 -4.02
C LYS A 27 4.89 18.64 -4.06
N ALA A 28 4.27 18.50 -5.24
CA ALA A 28 2.82 18.52 -5.38
C ALA A 28 2.13 17.31 -4.72
N PHE A 29 2.82 16.15 -4.64
CA PHE A 29 2.35 15.00 -3.88
C PHE A 29 2.59 15.12 -2.37
N HIS A 30 3.57 15.93 -1.96
CA HIS A 30 3.81 16.27 -0.56
C HIS A 30 2.98 17.46 -0.08
N GLU A 31 2.11 18.04 -0.92
CA GLU A 31 1.17 19.05 -0.46
C GLU A 31 0.27 18.48 0.64
N ASP A 32 0.20 19.18 1.77
CA ASP A 32 -0.42 18.71 3.02
C ASP A 32 -1.86 18.21 2.84
N CYS A 33 -2.60 18.76 1.88
CA CYS A 33 -3.99 18.37 1.62
C CYS A 33 -4.11 16.95 1.09
N PHE A 34 -3.26 16.53 0.14
CA PHE A 34 -3.37 15.20 -0.47
C PHE A 34 -2.95 14.10 0.49
N GLN A 35 -1.84 14.30 1.21
CA GLN A 35 -1.40 13.34 2.22
C GLN A 35 -2.46 13.16 3.31
N TRP A 36 -3.09 14.26 3.73
CA TRP A 36 -4.20 14.19 4.66
C TRP A 36 -5.42 13.46 4.08
N GLU A 37 -5.80 13.73 2.82
CA GLU A 37 -6.90 13.02 2.14
C GLU A 37 -6.67 11.51 2.06
N VAL A 38 -5.46 11.08 1.66
CA VAL A 38 -5.07 9.67 1.61
C VAL A 38 -5.10 9.05 3.00
N GLN A 39 -4.50 9.71 3.99
CA GLN A 39 -4.47 9.22 5.36
C GLN A 39 -5.89 9.10 5.94
N GLN A 40 -6.75 10.09 5.69
CA GLN A 40 -8.14 10.09 6.13
C GLN A 40 -8.93 8.96 5.45
N PHE A 41 -8.73 8.75 4.15
CA PHE A 41 -9.36 7.66 3.41
C PHE A 41 -9.05 6.28 4.01
N VAL A 42 -7.77 6.03 4.32
CA VAL A 42 -7.32 4.77 4.93
C VAL A 42 -7.86 4.66 6.35
N ALA A 43 -7.80 5.75 7.13
CA ALA A 43 -8.28 5.77 8.50
C ALA A 43 -9.78 5.45 8.61
N ASP A 44 -10.61 6.00 7.73
CA ASP A 44 -12.05 5.77 7.70
C ASP A 44 -12.43 4.32 7.34
N ARG A 45 -11.54 3.63 6.61
CA ARG A 45 -11.79 2.26 6.12
C ARG A 45 -11.09 1.19 6.94
N ALA A 46 -10.10 1.54 7.77
CA ALA A 46 -9.27 0.59 8.52
C ALA A 46 -10.10 -0.49 9.27
N ALA A 47 -11.21 -0.10 9.89
CA ALA A 47 -12.08 -1.04 10.62
C ALA A 47 -12.64 -2.19 9.75
N PHE A 48 -12.80 -1.99 8.43
CA PHE A 48 -13.26 -3.05 7.52
C PHE A 48 -12.18 -4.10 7.20
N PHE A 49 -10.92 -3.78 7.50
CA PHE A 49 -9.76 -4.64 7.23
C PHE A 49 -9.39 -5.53 8.43
N THR A 50 -10.22 -5.54 9.47
CA THR A 50 -10.07 -6.45 10.61
C THR A 50 -10.85 -7.75 10.45
N VAL A 51 -11.65 -7.86 9.38
CA VAL A 51 -12.50 -9.04 9.11
C VAL A 51 -11.72 -10.01 8.23
N THR A 52 -11.56 -11.25 8.70
CA THR A 52 -10.97 -12.35 7.92
C THR A 52 -12.06 -13.31 7.45
N CYS A 53 -12.00 -13.76 6.20
CA CYS A 53 -12.81 -14.88 5.76
C CYS A 53 -12.20 -16.19 6.28
N ALA A 54 -13.04 -17.17 6.61
CA ALA A 54 -12.59 -18.47 7.14
C ALA A 54 -11.73 -19.28 6.16
N ASP A 55 -11.87 -19.00 4.86
CA ASP A 55 -11.12 -19.62 3.77
C ASP A 55 -9.82 -18.87 3.40
N GLY A 56 -9.48 -17.81 4.14
CA GLY A 56 -8.32 -16.96 3.86
C GLY A 56 -8.54 -15.99 2.68
N SER A 57 -9.73 -15.94 2.09
CA SER A 57 -10.04 -14.97 1.04
C SER A 57 -10.22 -13.56 1.61
N HIS A 58 -10.09 -12.55 0.74
CA HIS A 58 -10.41 -11.18 1.08
C HIS A 58 -11.85 -10.83 0.70
N PRO A 59 -12.59 -10.09 1.56
CA PRO A 59 -13.90 -9.55 1.19
C PRO A 59 -13.84 -8.74 -0.11
N LEU A 60 -14.81 -8.93 -1.01
CA LEU A 60 -14.85 -8.21 -2.30
C LEU A 60 -14.83 -6.68 -2.15
N VAL A 61 -15.36 -6.16 -1.03
CA VAL A 61 -15.35 -4.73 -0.72
C VAL A 61 -13.93 -4.17 -0.57
N TRP A 62 -12.93 -4.99 -0.21
CA TRP A 62 -11.53 -4.55 -0.13
C TRP A 62 -10.98 -4.18 -1.50
N THR A 63 -11.34 -4.94 -2.54
CA THR A 63 -10.99 -4.60 -3.93
C THR A 63 -11.64 -3.29 -4.35
N GLN A 64 -12.90 -3.05 -3.97
CA GLN A 64 -13.59 -1.78 -4.25
C GLN A 64 -12.87 -0.60 -3.57
N TYR A 65 -12.41 -0.77 -2.33
CA TYR A 65 -11.63 0.25 -1.64
C TYR A 65 -10.25 0.48 -2.28
N HIS A 66 -9.62 -0.56 -2.86
CA HIS A 66 -8.39 -0.39 -3.61
C HIS A 66 -8.63 0.43 -4.90
N ASP A 67 -9.72 0.15 -5.62
CA ASP A 67 -10.10 0.93 -6.81
C ASP A 67 -10.39 2.40 -6.45
N GLU A 68 -11.09 2.67 -5.34
CA GLU A 68 -11.31 4.03 -4.84
C GLU A 68 -9.99 4.72 -4.43
N TYR A 69 -9.11 4.00 -3.73
CA TYR A 69 -7.79 4.49 -3.34
C TYR A 69 -6.99 4.88 -4.57
N LYS A 70 -6.94 4.01 -5.59
CA LYS A 70 -6.30 4.28 -6.88
C LYS A 70 -6.89 5.53 -7.56
N GLY A 71 -8.21 5.69 -7.51
CA GLY A 71 -8.90 6.87 -8.05
C GLY A 71 -8.46 8.18 -7.41
N LEU A 72 -8.10 8.20 -6.12
CA LEU A 72 -7.53 9.39 -5.46
C LEU A 72 -6.19 9.78 -6.08
N PHE A 73 -5.29 8.80 -6.28
CA PHE A 73 -3.97 9.03 -6.89
C PHE A 73 -4.08 9.47 -8.34
N GLU A 74 -4.93 8.82 -9.13
CA GLU A 74 -5.15 9.21 -10.53
C GLU A 74 -5.72 10.63 -10.62
N THR A 75 -6.69 10.97 -9.77
CA THR A 75 -7.28 12.31 -9.75
C THR A 75 -6.25 13.37 -9.36
N HIS A 76 -5.45 13.12 -8.31
CA HIS A 76 -4.43 14.06 -7.87
C HIS A 76 -3.30 14.20 -8.90
N LEU A 77 -2.80 13.08 -9.44
CA LEU A 77 -1.79 13.08 -10.49
C LEU A 77 -2.24 13.92 -11.69
N ASN A 78 -3.46 13.71 -12.17
CA ASN A 78 -4.00 14.49 -13.30
C ASN A 78 -4.09 15.99 -12.98
N LYS A 79 -4.47 16.37 -11.75
CA LYS A 79 -4.45 17.78 -11.32
C LYS A 79 -3.04 18.36 -11.34
N VAL A 80 -2.06 17.63 -10.81
CA VAL A 80 -0.65 18.04 -10.78
C VAL A 80 -0.11 18.21 -12.19
N LEU A 81 -0.26 17.19 -13.04
CA LEU A 81 0.18 17.24 -14.44
C LEU A 81 -0.46 18.41 -15.18
N HIS A 82 -1.76 18.63 -15.01
CA HIS A 82 -2.45 19.77 -15.61
C HIS A 82 -1.91 21.13 -15.10
N SER A 83 -1.63 21.25 -13.80
CA SER A 83 -1.07 22.48 -13.22
C SER A 83 0.33 22.80 -13.72
N LEU A 84 1.08 21.76 -14.10
CA LEU A 84 2.40 21.85 -14.70
C LEU A 84 2.37 21.98 -16.22
N ASP A 85 1.19 21.93 -16.85
CA ASP A 85 0.98 21.89 -18.31
C ASP A 85 1.69 20.70 -18.99
N ILE A 86 1.68 19.54 -18.32
CA ILE A 86 2.25 18.28 -18.79
C ILE A 86 1.11 17.36 -19.20
N ASP A 87 1.19 16.78 -20.40
CA ASP A 87 0.20 15.80 -20.85
C ASP A 87 0.45 14.42 -20.22
N VAL A 88 -0.61 13.64 -20.02
CA VAL A 88 -0.49 12.30 -19.41
C VAL A 88 0.34 11.34 -20.27
N VAL A 89 0.29 11.46 -21.60
CA VAL A 89 1.07 10.64 -22.52
C VAL A 89 2.55 11.01 -22.45
N GLU A 90 2.84 12.31 -22.34
CA GLU A 90 4.19 12.84 -22.13
C GLU A 90 4.78 12.33 -20.81
N PHE A 91 4.02 12.45 -19.72
CA PHE A 91 4.45 11.96 -18.40
C PHE A 91 4.63 10.44 -18.38
N THR A 92 3.75 9.68 -19.02
CA THR A 92 3.88 8.22 -19.13
C THR A 92 5.15 7.83 -19.88
N SER A 93 5.44 8.49 -21.00
CA SER A 93 6.67 8.27 -21.77
C SER A 93 7.91 8.55 -20.93
N PHE A 94 7.85 9.57 -20.08
CA PHE A 94 8.91 9.91 -19.14
C PHE A 94 9.06 8.87 -18.02
N CYS A 95 7.99 8.34 -17.45
CA CYS A 95 8.05 7.24 -16.49
C CYS A 95 8.66 5.96 -17.10
N GLU A 96 8.33 5.64 -18.35
CA GLU A 96 8.95 4.52 -19.07
C GLU A 96 10.45 4.74 -19.27
N TRP A 97 10.84 5.97 -19.63
CA TRP A 97 12.23 6.36 -19.74
C TRP A 97 12.97 6.25 -18.40
N LEU A 98 12.38 6.76 -17.31
CA LEU A 98 12.92 6.64 -15.95
C LEU A 98 13.14 5.19 -15.55
N ARG A 99 12.18 4.31 -15.85
CA ARG A 99 12.29 2.88 -15.54
C ARG A 99 13.48 2.21 -16.24
N VAL A 100 13.79 2.61 -17.47
CA VAL A 100 14.94 2.07 -18.23
C VAL A 100 16.26 2.66 -17.72
N ASN A 101 16.23 3.85 -17.14
CA ASN A 101 17.39 4.60 -16.70
C ASN A 101 17.50 4.71 -15.17
N ALA A 102 16.80 3.83 -14.42
CA ALA A 102 16.70 3.92 -12.97
C ALA A 102 18.06 3.85 -12.26
N ASP A 103 19.01 3.09 -12.83
CA ASP A 103 20.38 2.93 -12.35
C ASP A 103 21.17 4.27 -12.33
N ILE A 104 20.69 5.31 -13.01
CA ILE A 104 21.32 6.65 -13.03
C ILE A 104 20.98 7.43 -11.74
N PHE A 105 19.93 7.04 -11.01
CA PHE A 105 19.38 7.79 -9.88
C PHE A 105 19.74 7.19 -8.51
N GLU A 106 20.79 6.35 -8.41
CA GLU A 106 21.17 5.67 -7.16
C GLU A 106 21.42 6.60 -5.96
N ASP A 107 21.75 7.88 -6.19
CA ASP A 107 22.02 8.86 -5.13
C ASP A 107 20.81 9.72 -4.71
N ASP A 108 19.72 9.78 -5.51
CA ASP A 108 18.62 10.75 -5.34
C ASP A 108 17.43 10.11 -4.58
N THR A 109 17.73 9.63 -3.37
CA THR A 109 16.86 8.73 -2.59
C THR A 109 15.89 9.45 -1.67
N GLU A 110 16.12 10.74 -1.40
CA GLU A 110 15.38 11.52 -0.40
C GLU A 110 14.06 12.02 -1.00
N GLY A 111 12.97 11.25 -0.80
CA GLY A 111 11.61 11.60 -1.23
C GLY A 111 11.07 10.78 -2.40
N LEU A 112 11.95 10.25 -3.26
CA LEU A 112 11.54 9.35 -4.34
C LEU A 112 11.00 8.03 -3.80
N TYR A 113 11.67 7.40 -2.82
CA TYR A 113 11.21 6.11 -2.30
C TYR A 113 9.86 6.16 -1.58
N PRO A 114 9.58 7.13 -0.67
CA PRO A 114 8.25 7.27 -0.08
C PRO A 114 7.16 7.49 -1.14
N PHE A 115 7.43 8.30 -2.15
CA PHE A 115 6.52 8.50 -3.27
C PHE A 115 6.29 7.20 -4.04
N LEU A 116 7.35 6.48 -4.42
CA LEU A 116 7.25 5.21 -5.11
C LEU A 116 6.49 4.17 -4.28
N GLN A 117 6.70 4.10 -2.97
CA GLN A 117 5.96 3.22 -2.09
C GLN A 117 4.46 3.55 -2.11
N THR A 118 4.13 4.85 -2.07
CA THR A 118 2.74 5.32 -2.07
C THR A 118 2.05 5.05 -3.41
N VAL A 119 2.73 5.34 -4.53
CA VAL A 119 2.24 5.03 -5.88
C VAL A 119 2.14 3.52 -6.09
N THR A 120 3.09 2.75 -5.59
CA THR A 120 3.05 1.28 -5.64
C THR A 120 1.81 0.76 -4.93
N ALA A 121 1.44 1.32 -3.76
CA ALA A 121 0.19 0.97 -3.09
C ALA A 121 -1.06 1.30 -3.93
N SER A 122 -1.03 2.33 -4.77
CA SER A 122 -2.16 2.63 -5.67
C SER A 122 -2.32 1.62 -6.82
N LEU A 123 -1.26 0.89 -7.18
CA LEU A 123 -1.22 -0.04 -8.32
C LEU A 123 -1.23 -1.51 -7.91
N ASP A 124 -0.61 -1.82 -6.77
CA ASP A 124 -0.46 -3.17 -6.25
C ASP A 124 -1.35 -3.35 -5.02
N TYR A 125 -2.24 -4.35 -5.11
CA TYR A 125 -3.22 -4.63 -4.08
C TYR A 125 -2.57 -5.07 -2.76
N ASN A 126 -1.45 -5.80 -2.78
CA ASN A 126 -0.78 -6.24 -1.56
C ASN A 126 -0.06 -5.07 -0.87
N ALA A 127 0.54 -4.16 -1.64
CA ALA A 127 1.10 -2.92 -1.12
C ALA A 127 0.02 -2.02 -0.51
N PHE A 128 -1.17 -1.95 -1.12
CA PHE A 128 -2.34 -1.30 -0.53
C PHE A 128 -2.72 -1.94 0.81
N LEU A 129 -2.83 -3.27 0.88
CA LEU A 129 -3.12 -3.97 2.14
C LEU A 129 -2.09 -3.65 3.22
N ALA A 130 -0.80 -3.59 2.88
CA ALA A 130 0.25 -3.24 3.82
C ALA A 130 0.03 -1.84 4.43
N VAL A 131 -0.37 -0.85 3.61
CA VAL A 131 -0.70 0.50 4.08
C VAL A 131 -1.91 0.47 5.02
N VAL A 132 -2.98 -0.21 4.64
CA VAL A 132 -4.20 -0.26 5.45
C VAL A 132 -3.98 -1.03 6.76
N PHE A 133 -3.26 -2.14 6.74
CA PHE A 133 -2.93 -2.90 7.94
C PHE A 133 -1.98 -2.16 8.88
N ALA A 134 -1.07 -1.34 8.35
CA ALA A 134 -0.29 -0.41 9.18
C ALA A 134 -1.20 0.60 9.88
N GLU A 135 -2.20 1.14 9.19
CA GLU A 135 -3.18 2.05 9.79
C GLU A 135 -4.08 1.36 10.83
N VAL A 136 -4.53 0.13 10.59
CA VAL A 136 -5.29 -0.66 11.57
C VAL A 136 -4.50 -0.80 12.89
N ARG A 137 -3.22 -1.18 12.80
CA ARG A 137 -2.33 -1.29 13.96
C ARG A 137 -2.17 0.05 14.68
N ARG A 138 -1.96 1.14 13.92
CA ARG A 138 -1.85 2.50 14.45
C ARG A 138 -3.09 2.91 15.24
N GLN A 139 -4.29 2.66 14.74
CA GLN A 139 -5.55 3.02 15.41
C GLN A 139 -5.80 2.24 16.69
N ARG A 140 -5.34 0.99 16.75
CA ARG A 140 -5.46 0.16 17.95
C ARG A 140 -4.43 0.50 19.03
N GLY A 141 -3.48 1.39 18.73
CA GLY A 141 -2.34 1.68 19.61
C GLY A 141 -1.39 0.50 19.75
N GLU A 142 -1.43 -0.46 18.81
CA GLU A 142 -0.58 -1.64 18.77
C GLU A 142 0.82 -1.22 18.31
N THR A 143 1.66 -0.80 19.27
CA THR A 143 3.06 -0.43 19.03
C THR A 143 3.94 -1.58 19.51
N GLU A 144 4.53 -2.33 18.57
CA GLU A 144 5.63 -3.32 18.65
C GLU A 144 5.61 -4.42 19.76
N ALA A 145 4.64 -4.48 20.67
CA ALA A 145 4.61 -5.50 21.75
C ALA A 145 3.21 -5.88 22.24
N THR A 146 2.19 -5.70 21.42
CA THR A 146 0.80 -6.02 21.78
C THR A 146 0.41 -7.35 21.14
N HIS A 147 0.14 -8.33 21.98
CA HIS A 147 -0.48 -9.56 21.55
C HIS A 147 -1.88 -9.30 20.96
N ALA A 148 -2.27 -10.05 19.93
CA ALA A 148 -3.63 -10.04 19.38
C ALA A 148 -4.34 -11.36 19.68
N ASP A 149 -5.56 -11.26 20.21
CA ASP A 149 -6.46 -12.40 20.34
C ASP A 149 -7.12 -12.70 18.98
N LEU A 150 -6.95 -13.93 18.49
CA LEU A 150 -7.51 -14.44 17.24
C LEU A 150 -8.48 -15.57 17.52
N ASP A 151 -9.67 -15.51 16.89
CA ASP A 151 -10.62 -16.61 16.85
C ASP A 151 -10.40 -17.39 15.55
N VAL A 152 -9.82 -18.59 15.65
CA VAL A 152 -9.38 -19.43 14.53
C VAL A 152 -10.30 -20.62 14.35
N GLN A 153 -10.86 -20.81 13.16
CA GLN A 153 -11.66 -21.98 12.82
C GLN A 153 -10.76 -23.13 12.37
N VAL A 154 -11.00 -24.34 12.89
CA VAL A 154 -10.28 -25.55 12.48
C VAL A 154 -10.75 -25.96 11.08
N PRO A 155 -9.84 -26.02 10.08
CA PRO A 155 -10.19 -26.44 8.72
C PRO A 155 -10.68 -27.89 8.64
N GLU A 156 -11.45 -28.21 7.60
CA GLU A 156 -11.83 -29.59 7.31
C GLU A 156 -10.61 -30.49 7.08
N GLY A 157 -10.65 -31.70 7.66
CA GLY A 157 -9.57 -32.68 7.53
C GLY A 157 -8.37 -32.45 8.45
N MET A 158 -8.35 -31.38 9.26
CA MET A 158 -7.33 -31.18 10.28
C MET A 158 -7.72 -31.77 11.65
N ALA A 159 -6.73 -32.19 12.42
CA ALA A 159 -6.89 -32.82 13.73
C ALA A 159 -6.07 -32.08 14.81
N PRO A 160 -6.42 -32.22 16.11
CA PRO A 160 -5.64 -31.66 17.19
C PRO A 160 -4.15 -32.01 17.13
N GLY A 161 -3.30 -31.03 17.43
CA GLY A 161 -1.84 -31.13 17.37
C GLY A 161 -1.23 -30.86 16.00
N GLN A 162 -2.03 -30.72 14.94
CA GLN A 162 -1.53 -30.30 13.63
C GLN A 162 -1.35 -28.78 13.56
N PRO A 163 -0.36 -28.29 12.77
CA PRO A 163 -0.20 -26.88 12.51
C PRO A 163 -1.26 -26.38 11.52
N VAL A 164 -1.80 -25.20 11.77
CA VAL A 164 -2.64 -24.41 10.88
C VAL A 164 -1.98 -23.06 10.63
N VAL A 165 -1.96 -22.62 9.38
CA VAL A 165 -1.44 -21.30 9.02
C VAL A 165 -2.62 -20.34 8.90
N VAL A 166 -2.55 -19.22 9.62
CA VAL A 166 -3.55 -18.16 9.59
C VAL A 166 -2.90 -16.87 9.12
N GLU A 167 -3.51 -16.21 8.15
CA GLU A 167 -3.11 -14.86 7.75
C GLU A 167 -3.89 -13.83 8.55
N TYR A 168 -3.18 -12.94 9.25
CA TYR A 168 -3.77 -11.87 10.03
C TYR A 168 -2.99 -10.57 9.82
N LEU A 169 -3.68 -9.53 9.37
CA LEU A 169 -3.08 -8.21 9.06
C LEU A 169 -1.82 -8.31 8.17
N GLY A 170 -1.82 -9.24 7.20
CA GLY A 170 -0.73 -9.46 6.25
C GLY A 170 0.46 -10.25 6.81
N ALA A 171 0.38 -10.74 8.05
CA ALA A 171 1.36 -11.63 8.65
C ALA A 171 0.84 -13.07 8.69
N HIS A 172 1.71 -14.04 8.44
CA HIS A 172 1.40 -15.46 8.54
C HIS A 172 1.78 -16.00 9.92
N TYR A 173 0.82 -16.60 10.60
CA TYR A 173 0.99 -17.23 11.91
C TYR A 173 0.81 -18.74 11.80
N GLU A 174 1.82 -19.50 12.21
CA GLU A 174 1.71 -20.95 12.37
C GLU A 174 1.24 -21.27 13.79
N LEU A 175 0.05 -21.85 13.90
CA LEU A 175 -0.65 -22.11 15.15
C LEU A 175 -0.93 -23.60 15.28
N THR A 176 -0.87 -24.14 16.50
CA THR A 176 -1.19 -25.56 16.75
C THR A 176 -2.63 -25.71 17.20
N ILE A 177 -3.40 -26.59 16.54
CA ILE A 177 -4.78 -26.88 16.93
C ILE A 177 -4.79 -27.51 18.33
N PRO A 178 -5.45 -26.91 19.34
CA PRO A 178 -5.48 -27.46 20.69
C PRO A 178 -6.24 -28.79 20.77
N VAL A 179 -5.93 -29.58 21.80
CA VAL A 179 -6.64 -30.85 22.07
C VAL A 179 -8.13 -30.60 22.31
N GLY A 180 -8.97 -31.40 21.64
CA GLY A 180 -10.44 -31.34 21.78
C GLY A 180 -11.15 -30.44 20.78
N TYR A 181 -10.44 -29.80 19.85
CA TYR A 181 -11.02 -29.04 18.75
C TYR A 181 -11.08 -29.87 17.46
N GLU A 182 -12.28 -30.05 16.93
CA GLU A 182 -12.56 -30.79 15.70
C GLU A 182 -12.79 -29.83 14.52
N PRO A 183 -12.70 -30.32 13.26
CA PRO A 183 -13.08 -29.55 12.08
C PRO A 183 -14.38 -28.75 12.24
N GLY A 184 -14.32 -27.47 11.89
CA GLY A 184 -15.45 -26.53 12.00
C GLY A 184 -15.57 -25.82 13.34
N MET A 185 -14.92 -26.29 14.41
CA MET A 185 -14.88 -25.59 15.70
C MET A 185 -13.97 -24.35 15.65
N VAL A 186 -14.21 -23.38 16.53
CA VAL A 186 -13.41 -22.15 16.65
C VAL A 186 -12.68 -22.14 17.99
N PHE A 187 -11.37 -21.91 17.99
CA PHE A 187 -10.58 -21.71 19.21
C PHE A 187 -10.00 -20.29 19.25
N ARG A 188 -9.88 -19.74 20.46
CA ARG A 188 -9.20 -18.46 20.68
C ARG A 188 -7.73 -18.70 20.99
N THR A 189 -6.85 -17.93 20.36
CA THR A 189 -5.40 -17.95 20.60
C THR A 189 -4.85 -16.53 20.60
N CYS A 190 -3.60 -16.38 21.03
CA CYS A 190 -2.93 -15.11 21.20
C CYS A 190 -1.64 -15.14 20.36
N VAL A 191 -1.49 -14.21 19.42
CA VAL A 191 -0.31 -14.08 18.56
C VAL A 191 0.49 -12.84 18.93
N ALA A 192 1.81 -12.90 18.76
CA ALA A 192 2.66 -11.72 18.84
C ALA A 192 2.61 -10.99 17.49
N LEU A 193 2.25 -9.71 17.49
CA LEU A 193 2.20 -8.87 16.30
C LEU A 193 3.59 -8.38 15.86
#